data_AF-A0A5C7P115-F1
#
_entry.id   AF-A0A5C7P115-F1
#
_cell.length_a   1.000
_cell.length_b   1.000
_cell.length_c   1.000
_cell.angle_alpha   90.00
_cell.angle_beta   90.00
_cell.angle_gamma   90.00
#
_symmetry.space_group_name_H-M   'P 1'
#
loop_
_entity.id
_entity.type
_entity.pdbx_description
1 polymer ?
#
loop_
_entity_poly.entity_id
_entity_poly.type
_entity_poly.pdbx_seq_one_letter_code
_entity_poly.pdbx_strand_id
1 'polypeptide(L)'
;MARSSIRAHVRGEWHVRGNLEGLARGLDGREMSAALLEGARVYARVMRSLAPKASGVLQNAIYAFNAYQSDFAGGKGSRRVRIKLRPNEAMAVASSKVAHLAEFGTHAHRIAPRRRRALALGNGVIVASAAHPGARAHPFWRPALYQGEAEATRAVVSAASTLVEKFD
;
A
#
# COMPACT_ATOMS: atom_id res chain seq x y z
N MET A 1 10.27 -20.31 -2.80
CA MET A 1 8.98 -19.63 -3.05
C MET A 1 9.30 -18.15 -3.14
N ALA A 2 9.28 -17.59 -4.35
CA ALA A 2 9.55 -16.18 -4.55
C ALA A 2 8.47 -15.35 -3.83
N ARG A 3 8.93 -14.42 -2.99
CA ARG A 3 8.11 -13.56 -2.13
C ARG A 3 7.75 -12.29 -2.92
N SER A 4 6.81 -12.37 -3.86
CA SER A 4 6.37 -11.20 -4.64
C SER A 4 5.33 -10.37 -3.87
N SER A 5 5.77 -9.67 -2.84
CA SER A 5 5.09 -8.41 -2.47
C SER A 5 5.43 -7.39 -3.56
N ILE A 6 4.46 -6.73 -4.19
CA ILE A 6 4.77 -5.40 -4.75
C ILE A 6 5.17 -4.56 -3.56
N ARG A 7 6.42 -4.12 -3.58
CA ARG A 7 6.95 -3.16 -2.65
C ARG A 7 7.05 -1.88 -3.44
N ALA A 8 6.06 -1.02 -3.27
CA ALA A 8 6.32 0.39 -3.44
C ALA A 8 7.18 0.80 -2.24
N HIS A 9 8.48 0.99 -2.46
CA HIS A 9 9.26 1.81 -1.54
C HIS A 9 8.75 3.23 -1.73
N VAL A 10 7.80 3.64 -0.90
CA VAL A 10 7.57 5.06 -0.70
C VAL A 10 8.66 5.51 0.27
N ARG A 11 9.88 5.71 -0.26
CA ARG A 11 10.76 6.69 0.37
C ARG A 11 10.03 8.01 0.28
N GLY A 12 10.11 8.84 1.32
CA GLY A 12 9.65 10.23 1.30
C GLY A 12 10.46 11.08 0.32
N GLU A 13 10.44 10.71 -0.96
CA GLU A 13 11.12 11.35 -2.08
C GLU A 13 10.18 11.48 -3.29
N TRP A 14 8.88 11.69 -3.09
CA TRP A 14 8.03 12.18 -4.18
C TRP A 14 7.07 13.25 -3.64
N HIS A 15 7.43 14.50 -3.94
CA HIS A 15 6.66 15.75 -3.95
C HIS A 15 6.13 16.40 -2.66
N VAL A 16 6.90 16.41 -1.56
CA VAL A 16 6.66 17.40 -0.49
C VAL A 16 7.88 18.29 -0.20
N ARG A 17 8.86 18.29 -1.11
CA ARG A 17 10.17 18.95 -0.91
C ARG A 17 10.16 20.48 -0.93
N GLY A 18 9.09 21.13 -1.40
CA GLY A 18 9.08 22.59 -1.50
C GLY A 18 8.70 23.34 -0.22
N ASN A 19 7.70 22.83 0.51
CA ASN A 19 7.05 23.61 1.60
C ASN A 19 7.35 23.09 3.01
N LEU A 20 7.90 21.87 3.14
CA LEU A 20 8.17 21.27 4.45
C LEU A 20 9.48 21.74 5.08
N GLU A 21 10.47 22.19 4.32
CA GLU A 21 11.79 22.58 4.89
C GLU A 21 11.68 23.75 5.87
N GLY A 22 10.72 24.65 5.69
CA GLY A 22 10.42 25.71 6.64
C GLY A 22 9.73 25.20 7.91
N LEU A 23 8.71 24.34 7.75
CA LEU A 23 7.94 23.74 8.84
C LEU A 23 8.75 22.71 9.65
N ALA A 24 9.73 22.06 9.02
CA ALA A 24 10.56 21.03 9.64
C ALA A 24 11.56 21.56 10.67
N ARG A 25 11.86 22.87 10.66
CA ARG A 25 12.86 23.45 11.59
C ARG A 25 12.39 23.46 13.05
N GLY A 26 11.08 23.41 13.30
CA GLY A 26 10.50 23.41 14.65
C GLY A 26 9.95 22.06 15.13
N LEU A 27 9.85 21.06 14.24
CA LEU A 27 9.20 19.78 14.55
C LEU A 27 10.23 18.67 14.81
N ASP A 28 9.98 17.86 15.83
CA ASP A 28 10.80 16.69 16.09
C ASP A 28 10.53 15.55 15.09
N GLY A 29 11.37 14.51 15.12
CA GLY A 29 11.24 13.39 14.18
C GLY A 29 9.92 12.60 14.29
N ARG A 30 9.26 12.65 15.45
CA ARG A 30 8.01 11.95 15.73
C ARG A 30 6.80 12.74 15.24
N GLU A 31 6.81 14.05 15.45
CA GLU A 31 5.79 15.00 15.02
C GLU A 31 5.73 15.10 13.50
N MET A 32 6.88 15.26 12.86
CA MET A 32 6.96 15.24 11.41
C MET A 32 6.49 13.90 10.83
N SER A 33 6.85 12.78 11.48
CA SER A 33 6.34 11.46 11.08
C SER A 33 4.82 11.35 11.21
N ALA A 34 4.22 11.99 12.21
CA ALA A 34 2.77 12.04 12.40
C ALA A 34 2.09 12.87 11.30
N ALA A 35 2.64 14.03 10.96
CA ALA A 35 2.14 14.83 9.83
C ALA A 35 2.23 14.08 8.50
N LEU A 36 3.35 13.41 8.24
CA LEU A 36 3.54 12.57 7.04
C LEU A 36 2.57 11.37 7.01
N LEU A 37 2.16 10.85 8.16
CA LEU A 37 1.18 9.76 8.25
C LEU A 37 -0.19 10.20 7.70
N GLU A 38 -0.60 11.47 7.87
CA GLU A 38 -1.85 11.97 7.29
C GLU A 38 -1.82 11.97 5.76
N GLY A 39 -0.69 12.35 5.16
CA GLY A 39 -0.49 12.20 3.72
C GLY A 39 -0.57 10.75 3.26
N ALA A 40 0.06 9.84 4.01
CA ALA A 40 -0.02 8.41 3.73
C ALA A 40 -1.45 7.85 3.87
N ARG A 41 -2.26 8.36 4.81
CA ARG A 41 -3.68 7.99 4.99
C ARG A 41 -4.52 8.38 3.78
N VAL A 42 -4.27 9.54 3.17
CA VAL A 42 -4.91 9.96 1.90
C VAL A 42 -4.62 8.92 0.80
N TYR A 43 -3.36 8.58 0.56
CA TYR A 43 -3.02 7.57 -0.43
C TYR A 43 -3.66 6.21 -0.13
N ALA A 44 -3.62 5.75 1.11
CA ALA A 44 -4.26 4.49 1.51
C ALA A 44 -5.78 4.51 1.24
N ARG A 45 -6.45 5.65 1.48
CA ARG A 45 -7.88 5.81 1.18
C ARG A 45 -8.17 5.75 -0.32
N VAL A 46 -7.41 6.48 -1.14
CA VAL A 46 -7.58 6.46 -2.61
C VAL A 46 -7.25 5.08 -3.19
N MET A 47 -6.21 4.41 -2.68
CA MET A 47 -5.90 3.03 -3.05
C MET A 47 -7.07 2.09 -2.74
N ARG A 48 -7.73 2.23 -1.58
CA ARG A 48 -8.91 1.42 -1.22
C ARG A 48 -10.10 1.68 -2.13
N SER A 49 -10.33 2.92 -2.57
CA SER A 49 -11.46 3.25 -3.46
C SER A 49 -11.28 2.66 -4.86
N LEU A 50 -10.04 2.60 -5.34
CA LEU A 50 -9.68 2.06 -6.66
C LEU A 50 -9.47 0.54 -6.68
N ALA A 51 -9.11 -0.05 -5.55
CA ALA A 51 -8.85 -1.48 -5.46
C ALA A 51 -10.08 -2.34 -5.82
N PRO A 52 -9.90 -3.49 -6.51
CA PRO A 52 -10.96 -4.44 -6.85
C PRO A 52 -11.84 -4.87 -5.65
N LYS A 53 -13.15 -4.61 -5.71
CA LYS A 53 -14.09 -4.79 -4.58
C LYS A 53 -14.71 -6.18 -4.42
N ALA A 54 -14.41 -7.13 -5.32
CA ALA A 54 -15.12 -8.42 -5.39
C ALA A 54 -15.15 -9.19 -4.05
N SER A 55 -14.04 -9.24 -3.31
CA SER A 55 -13.95 -9.96 -2.03
C SER A 55 -13.64 -9.09 -0.81
N GLY A 56 -13.37 -7.79 -0.99
CA GLY A 56 -12.95 -6.90 0.10
C GLY A 56 -11.55 -7.14 0.68
N VAL A 57 -10.92 -8.27 0.35
CA VAL A 57 -9.64 -8.72 0.95
C VAL A 57 -8.50 -7.74 0.66
N LEU A 58 -8.45 -7.20 -0.56
CA LEU A 58 -7.40 -6.26 -0.94
C LEU A 58 -7.58 -4.90 -0.25
N GLN A 59 -8.82 -4.42 -0.11
CA GLN A 59 -9.13 -3.18 0.62
C GLN A 59 -8.67 -3.27 2.08
N ASN A 60 -8.99 -4.39 2.75
CA ASN A 60 -8.62 -4.63 4.14
C ASN A 60 -7.11 -4.77 4.34
N ALA A 61 -6.37 -5.09 3.28
CA ALA A 61 -4.92 -5.19 3.30
C ALA A 61 -4.20 -3.88 2.99
N ILE A 62 -4.92 -2.81 2.64
CA ILE A 62 -4.36 -1.48 2.37
C ILE A 62 -4.37 -0.64 3.65
N TYR A 63 -3.20 -0.12 4.05
CA TYR A 63 -3.04 0.67 5.26
C TYR A 63 -1.87 1.67 5.16
N ALA A 64 -1.85 2.64 6.07
CA ALA A 64 -0.77 3.61 6.22
C ALA A 64 -0.02 3.38 7.54
N PHE A 65 1.28 3.68 7.55
CA PHE A 65 2.12 3.60 8.75
C PHE A 65 3.38 4.49 8.63
N ASN A 66 3.94 4.87 9.78
CA ASN A 66 5.23 5.56 9.91
C ASN A 66 6.16 4.75 10.85
N ALA A 67 7.27 5.33 11.30
CA ALA A 67 8.20 4.67 12.23
C ALA A 67 7.59 4.33 13.62
N TYR A 68 6.54 5.04 14.05
CA TYR A 68 5.99 5.01 15.40
C TYR A 68 4.56 4.45 15.49
N GLN A 69 3.78 4.56 14.42
CA GLN A 69 2.34 4.36 14.39
C GLN A 69 1.92 3.66 13.09
N SER A 70 0.79 2.97 13.14
CA SER A 70 0.22 2.29 11.99
C SER A 70 -1.29 2.17 12.11
N ASP A 71 -2.01 2.32 10.99
CA ASP A 71 -3.46 2.12 10.92
C ASP A 71 -3.82 0.73 10.41
N PHE A 72 -2.92 -0.24 10.58
CA PHE A 72 -3.18 -1.60 10.18
C PHE A 72 -4.23 -2.22 11.09
N ALA A 73 -5.48 -2.22 10.63
CA ALA A 73 -6.62 -2.83 11.30
C ALA A 73 -6.54 -4.37 11.33
N GLY A 74 -5.77 -4.97 10.41
CA GLY A 74 -5.79 -6.41 10.20
C GLY A 74 -7.07 -6.88 9.50
N GLY A 75 -7.03 -8.09 8.97
CA GLY A 75 -8.12 -8.64 8.16
C GLY A 75 -7.71 -9.90 7.43
N LYS A 76 -8.70 -10.69 7.00
CA LYS A 76 -8.48 -11.97 6.32
C LYS A 76 -7.60 -11.76 5.08
N GLY A 77 -6.45 -12.43 5.03
CA GLY A 77 -5.51 -12.35 3.90
C GLY A 77 -4.56 -11.15 3.91
N SER A 78 -4.64 -10.28 4.92
CA SER A 78 -3.69 -9.18 5.13
C SER A 78 -2.54 -9.60 6.06
N ARG A 79 -1.35 -9.02 5.87
CA ARG A 79 -0.20 -9.22 6.77
C ARG A 79 0.53 -7.89 6.97
N ARG A 80 1.11 -7.62 8.14
CA ARG A 80 2.03 -6.48 8.24
C ARG A 80 3.26 -6.69 7.36
N VAL A 81 3.63 -5.67 6.60
CA VAL A 81 4.91 -5.63 5.90
C VAL A 81 6.02 -5.49 6.94
N ARG A 82 7.10 -6.27 6.78
CA ARG A 82 8.29 -6.21 7.63
C ARG A 82 9.28 -5.17 7.09
N ILE A 83 8.89 -3.90 7.12
CA ILE A 83 9.75 -2.76 6.79
C ILE A 83 9.84 -1.88 8.04
N LYS A 84 11.07 -1.54 8.43
CA LYS A 84 11.33 -0.54 9.46
C LYS A 84 11.54 0.81 8.77
N LEU A 85 10.69 1.78 9.07
CA LEU A 85 10.83 3.15 8.61
C LEU A 85 11.72 3.94 9.59
N ARG A 86 12.43 4.93 9.08
CA ARG A 86 13.19 5.89 9.91
C ARG A 86 12.26 7.00 10.40
N PRO A 87 12.66 7.78 11.43
CA PRO A 87 12.00 9.05 11.71
C PRO A 87 11.92 9.91 10.44
N ASN A 88 10.84 10.68 10.30
CA ASN A 88 10.49 11.50 9.12
C ASN A 88 10.11 10.69 7.87
N GLU A 89 9.62 9.47 8.05
CA GLU A 89 9.11 8.64 6.95
C GLU A 89 7.71 8.09 7.27
N ALA A 90 6.82 8.12 6.27
CA ALA A 90 5.52 7.45 6.31
C ALA A 90 5.23 6.80 4.95
N MET A 91 4.41 5.74 4.96
CA MET A 91 4.10 4.95 3.78
C MET A 91 2.67 4.43 3.79
N ALA A 92 2.04 4.44 2.61
CA ALA A 92 0.83 3.67 2.30
C ALA A 92 1.22 2.35 1.60
N VAL A 93 0.62 1.23 1.99
CA VAL A 93 0.98 -0.08 1.46
C VAL A 93 -0.24 -0.98 1.26
N ALA A 94 -0.19 -1.81 0.23
CA ALA A 94 -1.16 -2.88 -0.03
C ALA A 94 -0.54 -4.25 0.29
N SER A 95 -0.77 -4.76 1.50
CA SER A 95 -0.08 -5.96 1.98
C SER A 95 -0.90 -7.24 1.80
N SER A 96 -1.18 -7.54 0.53
CA SER A 96 -1.87 -8.76 0.12
C SER A 96 -1.06 -9.50 -0.93
N LYS A 97 -1.14 -10.84 -0.92
CA LYS A 97 -0.51 -11.68 -1.95
C LYS A 97 -1.05 -11.38 -3.35
N VAL A 98 -2.29 -10.89 -3.46
CA VAL A 98 -2.94 -10.57 -4.74
C VAL A 98 -2.74 -9.13 -5.18
N ALA A 99 -2.15 -8.26 -4.35
CA ALA A 99 -1.99 -6.84 -4.68
C ALA A 99 -1.27 -6.63 -6.01
N HIS A 100 -0.21 -7.40 -6.26
CA HIS A 100 0.56 -7.29 -7.49
C HIS A 100 -0.09 -7.85 -8.73
N LEU A 101 -0.85 -8.93 -8.54
CA LEU A 101 -1.64 -9.53 -9.59
C LEU A 101 -2.80 -8.60 -9.98
N ALA A 102 -3.34 -7.86 -9.01
CA ALA A 102 -4.36 -6.85 -9.27
C ALA A 102 -3.78 -5.65 -10.02
N GLU A 103 -2.64 -5.09 -9.57
CA GLU A 103 -2.06 -3.89 -10.19
C GLU A 103 -1.66 -4.12 -11.66
N PHE A 104 -1.01 -5.24 -11.97
CA PHE A 104 -0.43 -5.48 -13.30
C PHE A 104 -1.18 -6.51 -14.13
N GLY A 105 -2.12 -7.24 -13.55
CA GLY A 105 -2.73 -8.39 -14.20
C GLY A 105 -1.79 -9.59 -14.26
N THR A 106 -2.22 -10.62 -14.99
CA THR A 106 -1.41 -11.81 -15.27
C THR A 106 -1.63 -12.26 -16.71
N HIS A 107 -0.55 -12.67 -17.38
CA HIS A 107 -0.65 -13.27 -18.71
C HIS A 107 -1.24 -14.68 -18.66
N ALA A 108 -1.78 -15.14 -19.78
CA ALA A 108 -2.21 -16.52 -19.94
C ALA A 108 -1.00 -17.45 -19.75
N HIS A 109 -1.14 -18.46 -18.90
CA HIS A 109 -0.06 -19.41 -18.62
C HIS A 109 -0.62 -20.75 -18.13
N ARG A 110 0.19 -21.79 -18.27
CA ARG A 110 -0.10 -23.11 -17.73
C ARG A 110 0.36 -23.19 -16.29
N ILE A 111 -0.56 -23.56 -15.40
CA ILE A 111 -0.28 -23.84 -13.99
C ILE A 111 0.05 -25.32 -13.88
N ALA A 112 1.28 -25.62 -13.43
CA ALA A 112 1.73 -26.97 -13.14
C ALA A 112 1.73 -27.24 -11.62
N PRO A 113 1.52 -28.50 -11.19
CA PRO A 113 1.66 -28.91 -9.81
C PRO A 113 3.07 -28.61 -9.28
N ARG A 114 3.17 -27.95 -8.12
CA ARG A 114 4.47 -27.56 -7.54
C ARG A 114 5.23 -28.69 -6.85
N ARG A 115 4.52 -29.60 -6.19
CA ARG A 115 5.09 -30.67 -5.32
C ARG A 115 4.29 -31.99 -5.36
N ARG A 116 3.18 -32.03 -6.08
CA ARG A 116 2.30 -33.21 -6.19
C ARG A 116 2.22 -33.62 -7.65
N ARG A 117 1.68 -34.80 -7.94
CA ARG A 117 1.49 -35.29 -9.32
C ARG A 117 0.28 -34.65 -10.03
N ALA A 118 -0.58 -33.95 -9.29
CA ALA A 118 -1.77 -33.30 -9.85
C ALA A 118 -2.20 -32.06 -9.05
N LEU A 119 -2.99 -31.21 -9.70
CA LEU A 119 -3.70 -30.07 -9.12
C LEU A 119 -5.13 -30.48 -8.79
N ALA A 120 -5.61 -30.11 -7.60
CA ALA A 120 -7.03 -30.13 -7.29
C ALA A 120 -7.59 -28.74 -7.55
N LEU A 121 -8.55 -28.65 -8.46
CA LEU A 121 -9.30 -27.43 -8.74
C LEU A 121 -10.38 -27.24 -7.67
N GLY A 122 -10.85 -25.99 -7.48
CA GLY A 122 -11.84 -25.66 -6.46
C GLY A 122 -13.21 -26.35 -6.63
N ASN A 123 -13.46 -26.94 -7.81
CA ASN A 123 -14.65 -27.73 -8.13
C ASN A 123 -14.44 -29.25 -7.93
N GLY A 124 -13.34 -29.66 -7.28
CA GLY A 124 -13.04 -31.07 -7.00
C GLY A 124 -12.36 -31.84 -8.15
N VAL A 125 -12.20 -31.23 -9.32
CA VAL A 125 -11.55 -31.87 -10.47
C VAL A 125 -10.04 -31.95 -10.27
N ILE A 126 -9.46 -33.13 -10.52
CA ILE A 126 -8.02 -33.36 -10.43
C ILE A 126 -7.42 -33.34 -11.83
N VAL A 127 -6.48 -32.43 -12.09
CA VAL A 127 -5.84 -32.26 -13.39
C VAL A 127 -4.32 -32.30 -13.28
N ALA A 128 -3.64 -32.80 -14.32
CA ALA A 128 -2.18 -32.75 -14.41
C ALA A 128 -1.66 -31.30 -14.54
N SER A 129 -2.49 -30.39 -15.06
CA SER A 129 -2.19 -28.97 -15.20
C SER A 129 -3.47 -28.18 -15.48
N ALA A 130 -3.49 -26.89 -15.16
CA ALA A 130 -4.60 -26.00 -15.51
C ALA A 130 -4.13 -24.90 -16.46
N ALA A 131 -4.91 -24.58 -17.49
CA ALA A 131 -4.67 -23.40 -18.32
C ALA A 131 -5.35 -22.20 -17.66
N HIS A 132 -4.56 -21.22 -17.21
CA HIS A 132 -5.09 -19.97 -16.69
C HIS A 132 -5.18 -18.96 -17.85
N PRO A 133 -6.37 -18.39 -18.13
CA PRO A 133 -6.57 -17.46 -19.26
C PRO A 133 -5.85 -16.12 -19.05
N GLY A 134 -5.31 -15.89 -17.86
CA GLY A 134 -4.78 -14.60 -17.43
C GLY A 134 -5.83 -13.80 -16.67
N ALA A 135 -5.43 -12.65 -16.17
CA ALA A 135 -6.30 -11.71 -15.48
C ALA A 135 -5.98 -10.30 -15.97
N ARG A 136 -7.02 -9.50 -16.22
CA ARG A 136 -6.84 -8.09 -16.59
C ARG A 136 -6.26 -7.31 -15.41
N ALA A 137 -5.43 -6.32 -15.72
CA ALA A 137 -4.94 -5.38 -14.73
C ALA A 137 -6.09 -4.50 -14.21
N HIS A 138 -6.05 -4.25 -12.91
CA HIS A 138 -6.90 -3.29 -12.21
C HIS A 138 -5.99 -2.37 -11.39
N PRO A 139 -5.31 -1.41 -12.06
CA PRO A 139 -4.38 -0.51 -11.38
C PRO A 139 -5.10 0.31 -10.31
N PHE A 140 -4.54 0.33 -9.12
CA PHE A 140 -5.09 1.05 -7.97
C PHE A 140 -4.00 1.79 -7.20
N TRP A 141 -2.77 1.28 -7.22
CA TRP A 141 -1.64 1.94 -6.55
C TRP A 141 -1.13 3.10 -7.38
N ARG A 142 -0.77 2.86 -8.65
CA ARG A 142 -0.21 3.92 -9.51
C ARG A 142 -1.19 5.08 -9.74
N PRO A 143 -2.49 4.84 -10.01
CA PRO A 143 -3.45 5.96 -10.14
C PRO A 143 -3.68 6.71 -8.82
N ALA A 144 -3.58 6.03 -7.66
CA ALA A 144 -3.72 6.71 -6.37
C ALA A 144 -2.60 7.72 -6.10
N LEU A 145 -1.40 7.50 -6.64
CA LEU A 145 -0.31 8.48 -6.54
C LEU A 145 -0.67 9.78 -7.25
N TYR A 146 -1.22 9.71 -8.47
CA TYR A 146 -1.60 10.89 -9.22
C TYR A 146 -2.86 11.57 -8.68
N GLN A 147 -3.87 10.80 -8.30
CA GLN A 147 -5.15 11.35 -7.83
C GLN A 147 -5.07 11.90 -6.40
N GLY A 148 -4.22 11.31 -5.56
CA GLY A 148 -4.10 11.68 -4.15
C GLY A 148 -3.10 12.79 -3.86
N GLU A 149 -2.23 13.16 -4.80
CA GLU A 149 -1.07 14.03 -4.56
C GLU A 149 -1.42 15.37 -3.92
N ALA A 150 -2.31 16.15 -4.56
CA ALA A 150 -2.68 17.47 -4.07
C ALA A 150 -3.40 17.43 -2.71
N GLU A 151 -4.16 16.37 -2.44
CA GLU A 151 -4.82 16.19 -1.15
C GLU A 151 -3.84 15.72 -0.07
N ALA A 152 -2.92 14.82 -0.39
CA ALA A 152 -1.91 14.33 0.52
C ALA A 152 -0.98 15.47 0.97
N THR A 153 -0.53 16.31 0.04
CA THR A 153 0.28 17.49 0.37
C THR A 153 -0.46 18.45 1.30
N ARG A 154 -1.74 18.72 1.03
CA ARG A 154 -2.56 19.57 1.92
C ARG A 154 -2.74 18.95 3.30
N ALA A 155 -2.98 17.64 3.39
CA ALA A 155 -3.12 16.94 4.66
C ALA A 155 -1.85 17.01 5.50
N VAL A 156 -0.68 16.84 4.88
CA VAL A 156 0.62 16.97 5.57
C VAL A 156 0.85 18.39 6.07
N VAL A 157 0.64 19.41 5.21
CA VAL A 157 0.84 20.81 5.59
C VAL A 157 -0.10 21.20 6.72
N SER A 158 -1.39 20.86 6.61
CA SER A 158 -2.38 21.12 7.65
C SER A 158 -2.00 20.47 8.98
N ALA A 159 -1.58 19.21 8.97
CA ALA A 159 -1.18 18.50 10.18
C ALA A 159 0.09 19.09 10.80
N ALA A 160 1.06 19.49 9.98
CA ALA A 160 2.29 20.13 10.46
C ALA A 160 2.02 21.51 11.08
N SER A 161 1.19 22.34 10.45
CA SER A 161 0.81 23.66 10.98
C SER A 161 0.11 23.56 12.34
N THR A 162 -0.85 22.65 12.50
CA THR A 162 -1.52 22.43 13.80
C THR A 162 -0.57 21.97 14.90
N LEU A 163 0.49 21.23 14.54
CA LEU A 163 1.51 20.84 15.51
C LEU A 163 2.35 22.04 15.94
N VAL A 164 2.77 22.90 15.00
CA VAL A 164 3.53 24.12 15.33
C VAL A 164 2.72 25.06 16.23
N GLU A 165 1.45 25.32 15.90
CA GLU A 165 0.54 26.16 16.71
C GLU A 165 0.32 25.65 18.15
N LYS A 166 0.58 24.36 18.42
CA LYS A 166 0.43 23.79 19.75
C LYS A 166 1.62 24.13 20.67
N PHE A 167 2.76 24.50 20.11
CA PHE A 167 4.01 24.75 20.83
C PHE A 167 4.39 26.24 20.94
N ASP A 168 3.69 27.10 20.20
CA ASP A 168 3.71 28.57 20.37
C ASP A 168 2.64 29.01 21.40
#